data_AF-A0A1I7UMG7-F1
#
_entry.id   AF-A0A1I7UMG7-F1
#
_cell.length_a   1.000
_cell.length_b   1.000
_cell.length_c   1.000
_cell.angle_alpha   90.00
_cell.angle_beta   90.00
_cell.angle_gamma   90.00
#
_symmetry.space_group_name_H-M   'P 1'
#
loop_
_entity.id
_entity.type
_entity.pdbx_description
1 polymer ?
#
loop_
_entity_poly.entity_id
_entity_poly.type
_entity_poly.pdbx_seq_one_letter_code
_entity_poly.pdbx_strand_id
1 'polypeptide(L)' 'MTRCEPPIVTELLETLKRLSMISVGWAAGAGGGGFLYLWLSAPRDSVQQFIQSRFPKMTCHQIRIPLVPPVTLK' A
#
# COMPACT_ATOMS: atom_id res chain seq x y z
N MET A 1 -13.09 11.08 10.80
CA MET A 1 -13.04 9.85 10.00
C MET A 1 -12.73 8.70 10.94
N THR A 2 -13.63 7.72 11.06
CA THR A 2 -13.40 6.52 11.86
C THR A 2 -12.28 5.71 11.21
N ARG A 3 -11.07 5.75 11.78
CA ARG A 3 -10.00 4.81 11.46
C ARG A 3 -10.45 3.45 11.97
N CYS A 4 -10.98 2.63 11.07
CA CYS A 4 -11.34 1.25 11.36
C CYS A 4 -10.14 0.31 11.19
N GLU A 5 -9.01 0.84 10.71
CA GLU A 5 -7.77 0.09 10.57
C GLU A 5 -7.10 -0.13 11.94
N PRO A 6 -6.49 -1.31 12.16
CA PRO A 6 -5.64 -1.54 13.31
C PRO A 6 -4.55 -0.44 13.44
N PRO A 7 -4.19 -0.01 14.67
CA PRO A 7 -3.18 1.03 14.90
C PRO A 7 -1.85 0.76 14.18
N ILE A 8 -1.47 -0.51 14.08
CA ILE A 8 -0.24 -0.95 13.40
C ILE A 8 -0.24 -0.66 11.89
N VAL A 9 -1.40 -0.76 11.23
CA VAL A 9 -1.55 -0.47 9.80
C VAL A 9 -1.48 1.04 9.58
N THR A 10 -2.14 1.78 10.45
CA THR A 10 -2.12 3.24 10.46
C THR A 10 -0.70 3.79 10.61
N GLU A 11 0.05 3.29 11.59
CA GLU A 11 1.42 3.71 11.86
C GLU A 11 2.37 3.36 10.69
N LEU A 12 2.18 2.18 10.08
CA LEU A 12 2.92 1.78 8.88
C LEU A 12 2.68 2.77 7.72
N LEU A 13 1.43 3.10 7.44
CA LEU A 13 1.07 4.04 6.36
C LEU A 13 1.64 5.44 6.60
N GLU A 14 1.56 5.95 7.83
CA GLU A 14 2.13 7.25 8.19
C GLU A 14 3.65 7.25 8.06
N THR A 15 4.31 6.15 8.45
CA THR A 15 5.77 6.02 8.34
C THR A 15 6.21 5.97 6.87
N LEU A 16 5.54 5.17 6.04
CA LEU A 16 5.84 5.08 4.60
C LEU A 16 5.65 6.43 3.89
N LYS A 17 4.62 7.20 4.26
CA LYS A 17 4.41 8.56 3.75
C LYS A 17 5.51 9.51 4.19
N ARG A 18 5.88 9.50 5.48
CA ARG A 18 6.96 10.36 6.01
C ARG A 18 8.31 10.08 5.34
N LEU A 19 8.58 8.83 4.99
CA LEU A 19 9.79 8.42 4.25
C LEU A 19 9.68 8.65 2.73
N SER A 20 8.61 9.27 2.23
CA SER A 20 8.35 9.48 0.80
C SER A 20 8.37 8.19 -0.04
N MET A 21 8.05 7.05 0.58
CA MET A 21 8.05 5.74 -0.10
C MET A 21 6.76 5.50 -0.90
N ILE A 22 5.65 6.09 -0.46
CA ILE A 22 4.33 5.95 -1.08
C ILE A 22 3.69 7.31 -1.31
N SER A 23 2.90 7.42 -2.37
CA SER A 23 2.02 8.57 -2.63
C SER A 23 0.71 8.42 -1.87
N VAL A 24 0.10 7.23 -1.97
CA VAL A 24 -1.14 6.89 -1.27
C VAL A 24 -1.10 5.43 -0.85
N GLY A 25 -1.78 5.10 0.24
CA GLY A 25 -1.97 3.73 0.67
C GLY A 25 -3.30 3.59 1.39
N TRP A 26 -3.96 2.46 1.19
CA TRP A 26 -5.26 2.15 1.80
C TRP A 26 -5.34 0.67 2.15
N ALA A 27 -5.96 0.39 3.29
CA ALA A 27 -6.32 -0.97 3.64
C ALA A 27 -7.50 -1.40 2.78
N ALA A 28 -7.46 -2.61 2.24
CA ALA A 28 -8.57 -3.20 1.53
C ALA A 28 -9.00 -4.51 2.18
N GLY A 29 -10.31 -4.72 2.19
CA GLY A 29 -10.96 -5.80 2.91
C GLY A 29 -12.03 -5.25 3.85
N ALA A 30 -13.03 -6.07 4.17
CA ALA A 30 -14.09 -5.72 5.10
C ALA A 30 -13.51 -5.60 6.52
N GLY A 31 -13.15 -4.38 6.93
CA GLY A 31 -12.99 -4.04 8.35
C GLY A 31 -11.85 -4.71 9.12
N GLY A 32 -10.64 -4.80 8.54
CA GLY A 32 -9.42 -4.93 9.36
C GLY A 32 -8.45 -6.09 9.07
N GLY A 33 -8.62 -6.90 8.02
CA GLY A 33 -7.71 -8.02 7.77
C GLY A 33 -7.62 -8.46 6.32
N GLY A 34 -6.41 -8.34 5.75
CA GLY A 34 -6.02 -9.07 4.54
C GLY A 34 -4.86 -8.43 3.80
N PHE A 35 -5.08 -7.23 3.25
CA PHE A 35 -4.16 -6.65 2.27
C PHE A 35 -4.06 -5.12 2.38
N LEU A 36 -2.87 -4.61 2.06
CA LEU A 36 -2.58 -3.19 1.96
C LEU A 36 -2.21 -2.87 0.51
N TYR A 37 -2.93 -1.93 -0.10
CA TYR A 37 -2.56 -1.40 -1.40
C TYR A 37 -1.73 -0.15 -1.22
N LEU A 38 -0.60 -0.09 -1.92
CA LEU A 38 0.35 1.00 -1.86
C LEU A 38 0.64 1.50 -3.27
N TRP A 39 0.41 2.79 -3.49
CA TRP A 39 0.90 3.49 -4.67
C TRP A 39 2.30 4.01 -4.38
N LEU A 40 3.30 3.42 -5.03
CA LEU A 40 4.70 3.67 -4.70
C LEU A 40 5.21 4.98 -5.31
N SER A 41 6.03 5.69 -4.53
CA SER A 41 6.86 6.82 -5.00
C SER A 41 8.35 6.45 -5.05
N ALA A 42 8.75 5.39 -4.33
CA ALA A 42 10.10 4.85 -4.30
C ALA A 42 10.19 3.51 -5.06
N PRO A 43 11.41 3.01 -5.36
CA PRO A 43 11.60 1.69 -5.94
C PRO A 43 10.94 0.60 -5.10
N ARG A 44 10.26 -0.34 -5.78
CA ARG A 44 9.50 -1.43 -5.16
C ARG A 44 10.33 -2.26 -4.19
N ASP A 45 11.59 -2.52 -4.51
CA ASP A 45 12.46 -3.34 -3.65
C ASP A 45 12.83 -2.64 -2.35
N SER A 46 13.03 -1.31 -2.37
CA SER A 46 13.27 -0.53 -1.15
C SER A 46 12.06 -0.55 -0.22
N VAL A 47 10.85 -0.41 -0.78
CA VAL A 47 9.60 -0.47 0.00
C VAL A 47 9.36 -1.87 0.54
N GLN A 48 9.62 -2.91 -0.27
CA GLN A 48 9.51 -4.29 0.18
C GLN A 48 10.50 -4.59 1.31
N GLN A 49 11.77 -4.21 1.17
CA GLN A 49 12.79 -4.43 2.22
C GLN A 49 12.38 -3.76 3.53
N PHE A 50 11.89 -2.52 3.46
CA PHE A 50 11.37 -1.81 4.63
C PHE A 50 10.22 -2.57 5.29
N ILE A 51 9.20 -2.97 4.52
CA ILE A 51 8.05 -3.72 5.04
C ILE A 51 8.51 -5.05 5.65
N GLN A 52 9.36 -5.80 4.97
CA GLN A 52 9.82 -7.11 5.43
C GLN A 52 10.70 -7.03 6.69
N SER A 53 11.45 -5.94 6.88
CA SER A 53 12.22 -5.71 8.11
C SER A 53 11.33 -5.64 9.37
N ARG A 54 10.09 -5.15 9.21
CA ARG A 54 9.13 -4.96 10.31
C ARG A 54 8.05 -6.06 10.35
N PHE A 55 7.73 -6.63 9.20
CA PHE A 55 6.69 -7.64 8.97
C PHE A 55 7.24 -8.80 8.11
N PRO A 56 8.11 -9.66 8.67
CA PRO A 56 8.82 -10.68 7.88
C PRO A 56 7.92 -11.73 7.24
N LYS A 57 6.69 -11.91 7.74
CA LYS A 57 5.68 -12.83 7.20
C LYS A 57 4.77 -12.20 6.14
N MET A 58 4.91 -10.89 5.87
CA MET A 58 4.08 -10.19 4.89
C MET A 58 4.58 -10.47 3.48
N THR A 59 3.68 -10.89 2.59
CA THR A 59 3.99 -11.08 1.17
C THR A 59 3.72 -9.79 0.40
N CYS A 60 4.61 -9.45 -0.54
CA CYS A 60 4.52 -8.22 -1.33
C CYS A 60 4.29 -8.56 -2.81
N HIS A 61 3.14 -8.18 -3.34
CA HIS A 61 2.73 -8.44 -4.72
C HIS A 61 2.71 -7.13 -5.51
N GLN A 62 3.17 -7.16 -6.76
CA GLN A 62 3.14 -5.99 -7.64
C GLN A 62 2.00 -6.10 -8.64
N ILE A 63 1.13 -5.09 -8.67
CA ILE A 63 0.08 -4.92 -9.67
C ILE A 63 0.53 -3.80 -10.62
N ARG A 64 0.58 -4.07 -11.92
CA ARG A 64 0.84 -3.05 -12.95
C ARG A 64 -0.49 -2.70 -13.61
N ILE A 65 -0.90 -1.45 -13.47
CA ILE A 65 -2.08 -0.93 -14.16
C ILE A 65 -1.58 -0.25 -15.43
N PRO A 66 -1.84 -0.79 -16.63
CA PRO A 66 -1.52 -0.07 -17.86
C PRO A 66 -2.35 1.20 -17.91
N LEU A 67 -1.68 2.34 -18.09
CA LEU A 67 -2.34 3.62 -18.37
C LEU A 67 -2.77 3.64 -19.85
N VAL A 68 -3.71 2.75 -20.19
CA VAL A 68 -4.41 2.84 -21.47
C VAL A 68 -5.54 3.87 -21.36
N PRO A 69 -5.78 4.69 -22.39
CA PRO A 69 -6.94 5.57 -22.41
C PRO A 69 -8.21 4.77 -22.14
N PRO A 70 -9.14 5.28 -21.32
CA PRO A 70 -10.40 4.59 -21.07
C PRO A 70 -11.13 4.37 -22.39
N VAL A 71 -11.50 3.13 -22.67
CA VAL A 71 -12.36 2.81 -23.82
C VAL A 71 -13.72 3.41 -23.53
N THR A 72 -14.08 4.44 -24.28
CA THR A 72 -15.43 4.99 -24.24
C THR A 72 -16.28 4.13 -25.18
N LEU A 73 -17.18 3.32 -24.62
CA LEU A 73 -18.19 2.64 -25.43
C LEU A 73 -19.13 3.71 -25.99
N LYS A 74 -19.19 3.84 -27.32
CA LYS A 74 -20.16 4.70 -28.00
C LYS A 74 -21.50 3.99 -28.14
#